data_AF-A0A6I4VPZ6-F1
#
_entry.id   AF-A0A6I4VPZ6-F1
#
_cell.length_a   1.000
_cell.length_b   1.000
_cell.length_c   1.000
_cell.angle_alpha   90.00
_cell.angle_beta   90.00
_cell.angle_gamma   90.00
#
_symmetry.space_group_name_H-M   'P 1'
#
loop_
_entity.id
_entity.type
_entity.pdbx_description
1 polymer ?
#
loop_
_entity_poly.entity_id
_entity_poly.type
_entity_poly.pdbx_seq_one_letter_code
_entity_poly.pdbx_strand_id
1 'polypeptide(L)' 'MKQNKQLGIEISGTIYSEDAHTNINHEEFLEKFIAFVEKNNWLFGGGTKQVDENGELVK' A
#
# COMPACT_ATOMS: atom_id res chain seq x y z
N MET A 1 19.81 -8.26 -27.32
CA MET A 1 18.93 -7.10 -27.06
C MET A 1 19.36 -6.50 -25.72
N LYS A 2 19.68 -5.21 -25.64
CA LYS A 2 19.95 -4.56 -24.34
C LYS A 2 18.61 -4.44 -23.61
N GLN A 3 18.45 -5.11 -22.48
CA GLN A 3 17.31 -4.87 -21.60
C GLN A 3 17.38 -3.41 -21.13
N ASN A 4 16.33 -2.63 -21.37
CA ASN A 4 16.20 -1.34 -20.72
C ASN A 4 16.07 -1.59 -19.21
N LYS A 5 16.83 -0.84 -18.41
CA LYS A 5 16.75 -0.92 -16.94
C LYS A 5 15.32 -0.53 -16.53
N GLN A 6 14.64 -1.42 -15.82
CA GLN A 6 13.31 -1.14 -15.29
C GLN A 6 13.39 -0.01 -14.25
N LEU A 7 12.46 0.94 -14.33
CA LEU A 7 12.26 1.98 -13.33
C LEU A 7 11.00 1.62 -12.51
N GLY A 8 11.03 1.89 -11.22
CA GLY A 8 9.92 1.66 -10.30
C GLY A 8 9.73 2.84 -9.34
N ILE A 9 8.63 2.83 -8.60
CA ILE A 9 8.31 3.82 -7.56
C ILE A 9 8.36 3.14 -6.20
N GLU A 10 9.15 3.69 -5.29
CA GLU A 10 9.16 3.29 -3.87
C GLU A 10 8.05 4.05 -3.13
N ILE A 11 7.31 3.34 -2.28
CA ILE A 11 6.24 3.91 -1.46
C ILE A 11 6.64 3.78 0.00
N SER A 12 6.65 4.91 0.72
CA SER A 12 6.93 4.98 2.16
C SER A 12 5.95 5.95 2.82
N GLY A 13 5.35 5.54 3.94
CA GLY A 13 4.37 6.33 4.68
C GLY A 13 3.23 5.47 5.24
N THR A 14 2.32 6.12 5.95
CA THR A 14 1.12 5.50 6.53
C THR A 14 -0.12 6.24 6.05
N ILE A 15 -1.17 5.49 5.74
CA ILE A 15 -2.47 6.04 5.34
C ILE A 15 -3.42 5.89 6.53
N TYR A 16 -4.05 7.00 6.90
CA TYR A 16 -5.08 7.05 7.93
C TYR A 16 -6.40 7.50 7.32
N SER A 17 -7.51 7.20 8.00
CA SER A 17 -8.79 7.80 7.66
C SER A 17 -8.73 9.30 7.93
N GLU A 18 -9.43 10.09 7.11
CA GLU A 18 -9.64 11.52 7.39
C GLU A 18 -10.51 11.71 8.64
N ASP A 19 -11.43 10.77 8.90
CA ASP A 19 -12.16 10.69 10.15
C ASP A 19 -11.35 9.93 11.21
N ALA A 20 -10.92 10.64 12.26
CA ALA A 20 -10.13 10.12 13.38
C ALA A 20 -10.85 9.02 14.20
N HIS A 21 -12.16 8.84 14.03
CA HIS A 21 -12.93 7.78 14.68
C HIS A 21 -13.10 6.52 13.84
N THR A 22 -12.58 6.53 12.61
CA THR A 22 -12.72 5.44 11.66
C THR A 22 -11.35 4.81 11.38
N ASN A 23 -11.22 3.52 11.63
CA ASN A 23 -10.02 2.77 11.27
C ASN A 23 -10.14 2.23 9.84
N ILE A 24 -9.04 2.27 9.09
CA ILE A 24 -8.95 1.58 7.81
C ILE A 24 -8.70 0.10 8.10
N ASN A 25 -9.61 -0.77 7.64
CA ASN A 25 -9.38 -2.20 7.68
C ASN A 25 -8.27 -2.57 6.68
N HIS A 26 -7.29 -3.36 7.13
CA HIS A 26 -6.10 -3.67 6.32
C HIS A 26 -6.43 -4.56 5.11
N GLU A 27 -7.35 -5.51 5.23
CA GLU A 27 -7.77 -6.37 4.12
C GLU A 27 -8.51 -5.57 3.05
N GLU A 28 -9.48 -4.73 3.46
CA GLU A 28 -10.21 -3.85 2.55
C GLU A 28 -9.27 -2.88 1.82
N PHE A 29 -8.29 -2.31 2.53
CA PHE A 29 -7.26 -1.48 1.91
C PHE A 29 -6.47 -2.27 0.87
N LEU A 30 -6.01 -3.48 1.22
CA LEU A 30 -5.20 -4.29 0.33
C LEU A 30 -5.95 -4.65 -0.95
N GLU A 31 -7.23 -5.03 -0.85
CA GLU A 31 -8.07 -5.29 -2.02
C GLU A 31 -8.16 -4.08 -2.95
N LYS A 32 -8.46 -2.89 -2.39
CA LYS A 32 -8.56 -1.65 -3.18
C LYS A 32 -7.22 -1.24 -3.77
N PHE A 33 -6.13 -1.39 -3.02
CA PHE A 33 -4.79 -1.05 -3.46
C PHE A 33 -4.32 -1.95 -4.59
N ILE A 34 -4.49 -3.27 -4.46
CA ILE A 34 -4.13 -4.22 -5.52
C ILE A 34 -4.98 -3.99 -6.76
N ALA A 35 -6.30 -3.79 -6.62
CA ALA A 35 -7.16 -3.44 -7.75
C ALA A 35 -6.71 -2.15 -8.47
N PHE A 36 -6.22 -1.15 -7.72
CA PHE A 36 -5.64 0.06 -8.29
C PHE A 36 -4.32 -0.20 -9.04
N VAL A 37 -3.46 -1.07 -8.54
CA VAL A 37 -2.19 -1.43 -9.19
C VAL A 37 -2.47 -2.19 -10.48
N GLU A 38 -3.34 -3.21 -10.42
CA GLU A 38 -3.65 -4.09 -11.54
C GLU A 38 -4.38 -3.38 -12.68
N LYS A 39 -5.34 -2.47 -12.38
CA LYS A 39 -6.05 -1.71 -13.42
C LYS A 39 -5.12 -0.82 -14.27
N ASN A 40 -3.93 -0.51 -13.77
CA ASN A 40 -2.91 0.28 -14.48
C ASN A 40 -1.84 -0.61 -15.16
N ASN A 41 -2.01 -1.94 -15.16
CA ASN A 41 -1.02 -2.91 -15.63
C ASN A 41 0.33 -2.79 -14.89
N TRP A 42 0.30 -2.51 -13.59
CA TRP A 42 1.49 -2.45 -12.74
C TRP A 42 1.61 -3.70 -11.88
N LEU A 43 2.78 -3.86 -11.26
CA LEU A 43 3.07 -4.93 -10.31
C LEU A 43 3.56 -4.31 -9.01
N PHE A 44 2.99 -4.73 -7.90
CA PHE A 44 3.46 -4.35 -6.57
C PHE A 44 4.25 -5.51 -5.98
N GLY A 45 5.56 -5.31 -5.80
CA GLY A 45 6.44 -6.24 -5.09
C GLY A 45 6.79 -5.68 -3.72
N GLY A 46 6.14 -6.18 -2.67
CA GLY A 46 6.36 -5.68 -1.31
C GLY A 46 5.40 -6.29 -0.29
N GLY A 47 5.31 -5.65 0.87
CA GLY A 47 4.40 -6.00 1.95
C GLY A 47 3.74 -4.77 2.53
N THR A 48 2.57 -4.96 3.11
CA THR A 48 1.84 -3.94 3.86
C THR A 48 1.61 -4.45 5.28
N LYS A 49 1.50 -3.54 6.24
CA LYS A 49 1.27 -3.84 7.65
C LYS A 49 0.32 -2.81 8.23
N GLN A 50 -0.53 -3.23 9.15
CA GLN A 50 -1.39 -2.31 9.89
C GLN A 50 -0.64 -1.76 11.10
N VAL A 51 -0.68 -0.43 11.27
CA VAL A 51 -0.04 0.27 12.38
C VAL A 51 -0.99 1.29 13.00
N ASP A 52 -0.74 1.64 14.27
CA ASP A 52 -1.46 2.69 14.97
C ASP A 52 -0.86 4.10 14.69
N GLU A 53 -1.33 5.11 15.43
CA GLU A 53 -0.85 6.49 15.34
C GLU A 53 0.60 6.68 15.81
N ASN A 54 1.12 5.75 16.61
CA ASN A 54 2.50 5.75 17.08
C ASN A 54 3.44 5.00 16.12
N GLY A 55 2.89 4.35 15.09
CA GLY A 55 3.63 3.50 14.15
C GLY A 55 3.85 2.08 14.64
N GLU A 56 3.19 1.67 15.72
CA GLU A 56 3.29 0.34 16.31
C GLU A 56 2.37 -0.65 15.59
N LEU A 57 2.81 -1.91 15.46
CA LEU A 57 2.06 -2.96 14.78
C LEU A 57 0.76 -3.29 15.52
N VAL A 58 -0.36 -3.27 14.80
CA VAL A 58 -1.64 -3.77 15.29
C VAL A 58 -1.75 -5.26 14.92
N LYS A 59 -1.98 -6.12 15.92
CA LYS A 59 -2.17 -7.58 15.74
C LYS A 59 -3.63 -7.94 15.57
#